data_AF-A0A822BG36-F1
#
_entry.id   AF-A0A822BG36-F1
#
_cell.length_a   1.000
_cell.length_b   1.000
_cell.length_c   1.000
_cell.angle_alpha   90.00
_cell.angle_beta   90.00
_cell.angle_gamma   90.00
#
_symmetry.space_group_name_H-M   'P 1'
#
loop_
_entity.id
_entity.type
_entity.pdbx_description
1 polymer ?
#
loop_
_entity_poly.entity_id
_entity_poly.type
_entity_poly.pdbx_seq_one_letter_code
_entity_poly.pdbx_strand_id
1 'polypeptide(L)'
;MYSSSTLINFEPIFRRSTLRNKDVLISESLKYLPLIRILMLIICIIIGICTLINLILTYNKYKLILKSNIFYRIIVPIILLLNIIFHVLHYIHNIYDPAAYFEPKYLYIKKYISEMEQTFIFNFPLSIIFIIATRKLLLSCTNKQIQSFYMLIIVTLYCFMSMISGGHYLYEPPWNFSLLCNITIAGETLMALILFIITIYIYQSNTNKSIDYIYTQLN
;
A
#
# COMPACT_ATOMS: atom_id res chain seq x y z
N MET A 1 -29.64 -42.91 -13.55
CA MET A 1 -29.22 -42.77 -12.14
C MET A 1 -28.01 -41.85 -12.10
N TYR A 2 -28.23 -40.56 -11.88
CA TYR A 2 -27.13 -39.63 -11.61
C TYR A 2 -26.65 -39.92 -10.19
N SER A 3 -25.42 -40.40 -10.04
CA SER A 3 -24.80 -40.52 -8.72
C SER A 3 -24.76 -39.12 -8.13
N SER A 4 -25.52 -38.93 -7.05
CA SER A 4 -25.38 -37.82 -6.12
C SER A 4 -23.92 -37.78 -5.67
N SER A 5 -23.13 -36.95 -6.37
CA SER A 5 -21.84 -36.54 -5.85
C SER A 5 -22.15 -35.86 -4.52
N THR A 6 -21.67 -36.45 -3.44
CA THR A 6 -21.61 -35.84 -2.14
C THR A 6 -20.93 -34.49 -2.31
N LEU A 7 -21.74 -33.43 -2.38
CA LEU A 7 -21.31 -32.07 -2.08
C LEU A 7 -20.80 -32.13 -0.64
N ILE A 8 -19.50 -32.38 -0.49
CA ILE A 8 -18.82 -32.15 0.77
C ILE A 8 -19.01 -30.64 0.99
N ASN A 9 -19.93 -30.30 1.88
CA ASN A 9 -20.12 -28.94 2.35
C ASN A 9 -18.85 -28.56 3.10
N PHE A 10 -17.91 -27.99 2.35
CA PHE A 10 -16.62 -27.54 2.83
C PHE A 10 -16.83 -26.24 3.59
N GLU A 11 -16.91 -26.33 4.92
CA GLU A 11 -17.10 -25.19 5.81
C GLU A 11 -15.76 -24.49 6.14
N PRO A 12 -15.76 -23.15 6.25
CA PRO A 12 -14.57 -22.39 6.65
C PRO A 12 -14.09 -22.81 8.04
N ILE A 13 -12.77 -22.97 8.19
CA ILE A 13 -12.14 -23.37 9.45
C ILE A 13 -11.66 -22.13 10.20
N PHE A 14 -12.01 -22.04 11.48
CA PHE A 14 -11.60 -20.98 12.38
C PHE A 14 -10.75 -21.52 13.53
N ARG A 15 -9.82 -20.70 14.01
CA ARG A 15 -9.12 -20.91 15.29
C ARG A 15 -9.18 -19.65 16.14
N ARG A 16 -8.84 -19.78 17.41
CA ARG A 16 -8.66 -18.63 18.27
C ARG A 16 -7.33 -17.93 17.95
N SER A 17 -7.40 -16.63 17.79
CA SER A 17 -6.24 -15.76 17.63
C SER A 17 -5.35 -15.81 18.88
N THR A 18 -4.04 -15.82 18.67
CA THR A 18 -3.02 -15.84 19.73
C THR A 18 -2.91 -14.52 20.48
N LEU A 19 -3.15 -13.38 19.81
CA LEU A 19 -3.04 -12.05 20.43
C LEU A 19 -4.38 -11.49 20.89
N ARG A 20 -5.46 -11.67 20.12
CA ARG A 20 -6.75 -11.03 20.39
C ARG A 20 -7.79 -11.92 21.04
N ASN A 21 -7.50 -13.21 21.19
CA ASN A 21 -8.40 -14.20 21.78
C ASN A 21 -9.78 -14.28 21.09
N LYS A 22 -9.84 -13.92 19.80
CA LYS A 22 -11.03 -13.90 18.92
C LYS A 22 -10.90 -14.99 17.85
N ASP A 23 -12.02 -15.53 17.37
CA ASP A 23 -11.99 -16.48 16.25
C ASP A 23 -11.55 -15.78 14.96
N VAL A 24 -10.58 -16.39 14.28
CA VAL A 24 -10.01 -15.95 13.00
C VAL A 24 -10.02 -17.09 12.00
N LEU A 25 -10.24 -16.74 10.73
CA LEU A 25 -10.22 -17.66 9.60
C LEU A 25 -8.80 -18.20 9.40
N ILE A 26 -8.69 -19.52 9.17
CA ILE A 26 -7.40 -20.17 8.87
C ILE A 26 -7.44 -21.06 7.64
N SER A 27 -8.63 -21.36 7.13
CA SER A 27 -8.78 -22.06 5.85
C SER A 27 -10.14 -21.75 5.27
N GLU A 28 -10.14 -21.33 4.01
CA GLU A 28 -11.31 -21.39 3.15
C GLU A 28 -11.13 -22.61 2.24
N SER A 29 -11.90 -23.67 2.48
CA SER A 29 -11.89 -24.88 1.66
C SER A 29 -12.62 -24.66 0.32
N LEU A 30 -12.24 -23.62 -0.42
CA LEU A 30 -12.80 -23.28 -1.72
C LEU A 30 -12.13 -24.14 -2.79
N LYS A 31 -12.90 -25.03 -3.43
CA LYS A 31 -12.43 -25.82 -4.58
C LYS A 31 -12.05 -24.93 -5.78
N TYR A 32 -12.75 -23.80 -5.94
CA TYR A 32 -12.50 -22.78 -6.96
C TYR A 32 -12.70 -21.38 -6.36
N LEU A 33 -11.93 -20.41 -6.84
CA LEU A 33 -12.10 -19.01 -6.44
C LEU A 33 -13.44 -18.46 -6.96
N PRO A 34 -14.25 -17.81 -6.10
CA PRO A 34 -15.48 -17.15 -6.53
C PRO A 34 -15.21 -16.12 -7.64
N LEU A 35 -16.13 -15.99 -8.60
CA LEU A 35 -16.00 -15.04 -9.71
C LEU A 35 -15.77 -13.59 -9.23
N ILE A 36 -16.42 -13.19 -8.14
CA ILE A 36 -16.24 -11.86 -7.55
C ILE A 36 -14.79 -11.59 -7.11
N ARG A 37 -14.12 -12.60 -6.54
CA ARG A 37 -12.71 -12.52 -6.13
C ARG A 37 -11.80 -12.37 -7.35
N ILE A 38 -12.08 -13.13 -8.42
CA ILE A 38 -11.36 -13.02 -9.69
C ILE A 38 -11.50 -11.60 -10.26
N LEU A 39 -12.71 -11.04 -10.27
CA LEU A 39 -12.95 -9.67 -10.74
C LEU A 39 -12.20 -8.63 -9.89
N MET A 40 -12.22 -8.76 -8.56
CA MET A 40 -11.47 -7.88 -7.66
C MET A 40 -9.96 -7.95 -7.91
N LEU A 41 -9.41 -9.16 -8.12
CA LEU A 41 -8.00 -9.35 -8.47
C LEU A 41 -7.64 -8.66 -9.78
N ILE A 42 -8.44 -8.85 -10.84
CA ILE A 42 -8.23 -8.22 -12.14
C ILE A 42 -8.24 -6.69 -12.00
N ILE A 43 -9.23 -6.13 -11.31
CA ILE A 43 -9.34 -4.68 -11.11
C ILE A 43 -8.15 -4.17 -10.28
N CYS A 44 -7.75 -4.88 -9.22
CA CYS A 44 -6.60 -4.53 -8.39
C CYS A 44 -5.30 -4.49 -9.22
N ILE A 45 -5.10 -5.48 -10.10
CA ILE A 45 -3.95 -5.53 -11.02
C ILE A 45 -3.98 -4.33 -11.99
N ILE A 46 -5.14 -4.03 -12.58
CA ILE A 46 -5.29 -2.89 -13.50
C ILE A 46 -4.97 -1.57 -12.78
N ILE A 47 -5.49 -1.36 -11.56
CA ILE A 47 -5.19 -0.17 -10.75
C ILE A 47 -3.69 -0.07 -10.47
N GLY A 48 -3.05 -1.18 -10.09
CA GLY A 48 -1.61 -1.23 -9.85
C GLY A 48 -0.79 -0.86 -11.08
N ILE A 49 -1.12 -1.43 -12.25
CA ILE A 49 -0.46 -1.14 -13.53
C ILE A 49 -0.65 0.34 -13.91
N CYS A 50 -1.88 0.87 -13.83
CA CYS A 50 -2.16 2.27 -14.12
C CYS A 50 -1.36 3.21 -13.21
N THR A 51 -1.22 2.86 -11.93
CA THR A 51 -0.45 3.63 -10.95
C THR A 51 1.04 3.60 -11.25
N LEU A 52 1.58 2.44 -11.62
CA LEU A 52 2.97 2.27 -12.06
C LEU A 52 3.27 3.07 -13.34
N ILE A 53 2.39 3.00 -14.34
CA ILE A 53 2.50 3.80 -15.57
C ILE A 53 2.52 5.29 -15.23
N ASN A 54 1.64 5.74 -14.32
CA ASN A 54 1.61 7.15 -13.89
C ASN A 54 2.91 7.58 -13.22
N LEU A 55 3.50 6.74 -12.36
CA LEU A 55 4.81 7.00 -11.75
C LEU A 55 5.89 7.16 -12.82
N ILE A 56 5.95 6.24 -13.80
CA ILE A 56 6.93 6.28 -14.90
C ILE A 56 6.76 7.57 -15.73
N LEU A 57 5.54 7.91 -16.12
CA LEU A 57 5.25 9.13 -16.89
C LEU A 57 5.60 10.39 -16.09
N THR A 58 5.26 10.42 -14.80
CA THR A 58 5.55 11.55 -13.91
C THR A 58 7.05 11.72 -13.70
N TYR A 59 7.79 10.63 -13.48
CA TYR A 59 9.25 10.66 -13.40
C TYR A 59 9.87 11.17 -14.69
N ASN A 60 9.45 10.63 -15.85
CA ASN A 60 9.96 11.08 -17.15
C ASN A 60 9.69 12.55 -17.45
N LYS A 61 8.55 13.09 -16.99
CA LYS A 61 8.22 14.51 -17.08
C LYS A 61 9.20 15.38 -16.27
N TYR A 62 9.59 14.95 -15.07
CA TYR A 62 10.41 15.75 -14.17
C TYR A 62 11.91 15.48 -14.29
N LYS A 63 12.35 14.35 -14.86
CA LYS A 63 13.75 13.87 -14.80
C LYS A 63 14.82 14.90 -15.20
N LEU A 64 14.52 15.75 -16.18
CA LEU A 64 15.46 16.77 -16.67
C LEU A 64 15.59 17.97 -15.74
N ILE A 65 14.57 18.25 -14.93
CA ILE A 65 14.50 19.40 -14.02
C ILE A 65 14.61 19.00 -12.54
N LEU A 66 14.81 17.71 -12.25
CA LEU A 66 15.20 17.24 -10.92
C LEU A 66 16.59 17.78 -10.55
N LYS A 67 16.76 18.11 -9.27
CA LYS A 67 18.06 18.42 -8.66
C LYS A 67 19.10 17.38 -9.08
N SER A 68 20.34 17.80 -9.33
CA SER A 68 21.41 16.93 -9.87
C SER A 68 21.84 15.81 -8.92
N ASN A 69 21.54 15.92 -7.63
CA ASN A 69 21.95 14.96 -6.61
C ASN A 69 21.24 13.60 -6.78
N ILE A 70 22.03 12.51 -6.65
CA ILE A 70 21.62 11.11 -6.79
C ILE A 70 20.38 10.75 -5.94
N PHE A 71 20.26 11.37 -4.76
CA PHE A 71 19.11 11.19 -3.88
C PHE A 71 17.79 11.50 -4.61
N TYR A 72 17.71 12.65 -5.29
CA TYR A 72 16.49 13.08 -5.96
C TYR A 72 16.22 12.34 -7.28
N ARG A 73 17.28 11.93 -7.99
CA ARG A 73 17.17 11.31 -9.33
C ARG A 73 17.01 9.80 -9.30
N ILE A 74 17.54 9.14 -8.26
CA ILE A 74 17.60 7.67 -8.20
C ILE A 74 16.88 7.16 -6.95
N ILE A 75 17.26 7.63 -5.76
CA ILE A 75 16.75 7.07 -4.50
C ILE A 75 15.25 7.31 -4.34
N VAL A 76 14.78 8.56 -4.51
CA VAL A 76 13.35 8.89 -4.36
C VAL A 76 12.47 8.10 -5.35
N PRO A 77 12.77 8.04 -6.67
CA PRO A 77 12.02 7.20 -7.61
C PRO A 77 12.03 5.71 -7.28
N ILE A 78 13.16 5.15 -6.82
CA ILE A 78 13.25 3.74 -6.44
C ILE A 78 12.36 3.45 -5.23
N ILE A 79 12.35 4.31 -4.20
CA ILE A 79 11.46 4.12 -3.05
C ILE A 79 9.99 4.19 -3.47
N LEU A 80 9.60 5.14 -4.33
CA LEU A 80 8.24 5.21 -4.87
C LEU A 80 7.87 3.93 -5.64
N LEU A 81 8.80 3.40 -6.44
CA LEU A 81 8.60 2.17 -7.22
C LEU A 81 8.44 0.94 -6.32
N LEU A 82 9.33 0.77 -5.33
CA LEU A 82 9.23 -0.35 -4.40
C LEU A 82 7.96 -0.27 -3.56
N ASN A 83 7.58 0.93 -3.11
CA ASN A 83 6.39 1.14 -2.33
C ASN A 83 5.11 0.74 -3.11
N ILE A 84 4.98 1.11 -4.39
CA ILE A 84 3.82 0.67 -5.19
C ILE A 84 3.85 -0.84 -5.48
N ILE A 85 5.04 -1.45 -5.67
CA ILE A 85 5.16 -2.90 -5.86
C ILE A 85 4.66 -3.64 -4.62
N PHE A 86 5.15 -3.28 -3.42
CA PHE A 86 4.72 -3.94 -2.19
C PHE A 86 3.24 -3.71 -1.91
N HIS A 87 2.73 -2.50 -2.13
CA HIS A 87 1.31 -2.19 -2.00
C HIS A 87 0.44 -3.08 -2.89
N VAL A 88 0.76 -3.16 -4.19
CA VAL A 88 -0.01 -3.99 -5.14
C VAL A 88 0.09 -5.48 -4.79
N LEU A 89 1.27 -5.98 -4.44
CA LEU A 89 1.46 -7.39 -4.05
C LEU A 89 0.70 -7.74 -2.78
N HIS A 90 0.72 -6.86 -1.77
CA HIS A 90 -0.01 -7.04 -0.53
C HIS A 90 -1.52 -7.17 -0.81
N TYR A 91 -2.09 -6.20 -1.54
CA TYR A 91 -3.52 -6.17 -1.82
C TYR A 91 -3.98 -7.34 -2.71
N ILE A 92 -3.20 -7.72 -3.73
CA ILE A 92 -3.48 -8.90 -4.55
C ILE A 92 -3.49 -10.17 -3.69
N HIS A 93 -2.47 -10.34 -2.84
CA HIS A 93 -2.37 -11.54 -2.02
C HIS A 93 -3.50 -11.62 -0.98
N ASN A 94 -3.87 -10.48 -0.37
CA ASN A 94 -4.96 -10.40 0.60
C ASN A 94 -6.33 -10.70 -0.03
N ILE A 95 -6.59 -10.23 -1.24
CA ILE A 95 -7.81 -10.59 -1.99
C ILE A 95 -7.78 -12.09 -2.39
N TYR A 96 -6.62 -12.62 -2.79
CA TYR A 96 -6.49 -14.00 -3.25
C TYR A 96 -6.70 -15.03 -2.12
N ASP A 97 -6.03 -14.81 -0.98
CA ASP A 97 -5.98 -15.71 0.16
C ASP A 97 -6.20 -14.95 1.49
N PRO A 98 -7.45 -14.58 1.82
CA PRO A 98 -7.77 -13.87 3.06
C PRO A 98 -7.52 -14.72 4.32
N ALA A 99 -7.52 -16.06 4.21
CA ALA A 99 -7.22 -16.93 5.34
C ALA A 99 -5.78 -16.75 5.83
N ALA A 100 -4.85 -16.40 4.95
CA ALA A 100 -3.47 -16.08 5.32
C ALA A 100 -3.34 -14.79 6.15
N TYR A 101 -4.39 -13.95 6.20
CA TYR A 101 -4.41 -12.68 6.93
C TYR A 101 -5.17 -12.74 8.25
N PHE A 102 -5.66 -13.92 8.64
CA PHE A 102 -6.37 -14.17 9.89
C PHE A 102 -7.63 -13.31 10.08
N GLU A 103 -8.44 -13.24 9.02
CA GLU A 103 -9.68 -12.47 9.03
C GLU A 103 -10.59 -12.85 10.22
N PRO A 104 -11.05 -11.89 11.03
CA PRO A 104 -11.97 -12.15 12.13
C PRO A 104 -13.27 -12.82 11.66
N LYS A 105 -13.67 -13.90 12.35
CA LYS A 105 -14.87 -14.68 12.04
C LYS A 105 -16.15 -13.84 11.90
N TYR A 106 -16.29 -12.78 12.69
CA TYR A 106 -17.47 -11.92 12.64
C TYR A 106 -17.55 -11.07 11.36
N LEU A 107 -16.41 -10.74 10.74
CA LEU A 107 -16.37 -10.08 9.42
C LEU A 107 -16.67 -11.11 8.33
N TYR A 108 -16.03 -12.27 8.42
CA TYR A 108 -16.19 -13.35 7.46
C TYR A 108 -17.63 -13.89 7.34
N ILE A 109 -18.28 -14.17 8.48
CA ILE A 109 -19.64 -14.74 8.51
C ILE A 109 -20.70 -13.69 8.15
N LYS A 110 -20.46 -12.40 8.48
CA LYS A 110 -21.37 -11.31 8.11
C LYS A 110 -21.01 -10.78 6.72
N LYS A 111 -21.46 -11.54 5.71
CA LYS A 111 -21.47 -11.40 4.23
C LYS A 111 -21.55 -10.01 3.55
N TYR A 112 -21.34 -8.89 4.21
CA TYR A 112 -21.51 -7.57 3.62
C TYR A 112 -20.19 -6.81 3.39
N ILE A 113 -19.13 -7.00 4.21
CA ILE A 113 -17.78 -6.47 3.93
C ILE A 113 -16.69 -7.32 4.66
N SER A 114 -16.21 -8.39 4.03
CA SER A 114 -15.02 -9.14 4.43
C SER A 114 -13.74 -8.30 4.29
N GLU A 115 -12.63 -8.76 4.88
CA GLU A 115 -11.31 -8.13 4.72
C GLU A 115 -10.92 -7.98 3.25
N MET A 116 -11.33 -8.91 2.38
CA MET A 116 -11.15 -8.80 0.93
C MET A 116 -11.89 -7.59 0.33
N GLU A 117 -13.16 -7.37 0.69
CA GLU A 117 -13.89 -6.19 0.19
C GLU A 117 -13.36 -4.88 0.76
N GLN A 118 -12.95 -4.87 2.04
CA GLN A 118 -12.30 -3.70 2.63
C GLN A 118 -11.01 -3.39 1.88
N THR A 119 -10.13 -4.38 1.70
CA THR A 119 -8.88 -4.27 0.95
C THR A 119 -9.15 -3.73 -0.46
N PHE A 120 -10.14 -4.29 -1.16
CA PHE A 120 -10.51 -3.81 -2.49
C PHE A 120 -10.99 -2.34 -2.49
N ILE A 121 -11.90 -1.97 -1.58
CA ILE A 121 -12.45 -0.62 -1.48
C ILE A 121 -11.38 0.39 -1.06
N PHE A 122 -10.45 0.03 -0.16
CA PHE A 122 -9.36 0.89 0.27
C PHE A 122 -8.27 1.09 -0.79
N ASN A 123 -8.08 0.13 -1.69
CA ASN A 123 -7.06 0.21 -2.75
C ASN A 123 -7.28 1.43 -3.66
N PHE A 124 -8.53 1.66 -4.05
CA PHE A 124 -8.89 2.71 -5.00
C PHE A 124 -8.54 4.14 -4.52
N PRO A 125 -9.05 4.62 -3.36
CA PRO A 125 -8.69 5.95 -2.85
C PRO A 125 -7.20 6.05 -2.53
N LEU A 126 -6.58 4.98 -2.01
CA LEU A 126 -5.15 5.00 -1.69
C LEU A 126 -4.27 5.14 -2.93
N SER A 127 -4.62 4.45 -4.03
CA SER A 127 -3.95 4.59 -5.33
C SER A 127 -4.10 6.00 -5.92
N ILE A 128 -5.27 6.64 -5.79
CA ILE A 128 -5.47 8.03 -6.21
C ILE A 128 -4.59 8.97 -5.39
N ILE A 129 -4.57 8.81 -4.06
CA ILE A 129 -3.74 9.61 -3.17
C ILE A 129 -2.25 9.42 -3.52
N PHE A 130 -1.81 8.19 -3.81
CA PHE A 130 -0.44 7.91 -4.26
C PHE A 130 -0.07 8.66 -5.54
N ILE A 131 -0.96 8.69 -6.53
CA ILE A 131 -0.73 9.42 -7.79
C ILE A 131 -0.52 10.92 -7.51
N ILE A 132 -1.34 11.52 -6.65
CA ILE A 132 -1.23 12.93 -6.29
C ILE A 132 0.06 13.16 -5.48
N ALA A 133 0.34 12.29 -4.50
CA ALA A 133 1.54 12.31 -3.66
C ALA A 133 2.81 12.24 -4.52
N THR A 134 2.88 11.31 -5.46
CA THR A 134 4.02 11.13 -6.39
C THR A 134 4.28 12.41 -7.19
N ARG A 135 3.25 13.03 -7.75
CA ARG A 135 3.38 14.27 -8.52
C ARG A 135 3.91 15.41 -7.65
N LYS A 136 3.36 15.56 -6.45
CA LYS A 136 3.79 16.61 -5.51
C LYS A 136 5.21 16.36 -5.01
N LEU A 137 5.56 15.11 -4.70
CA LEU A 137 6.89 14.72 -4.24
C LEU A 137 7.96 14.86 -5.33
N LEU A 138 7.68 14.50 -6.59
CA LEU A 138 8.67 14.68 -7.65
C LEU A 138 8.83 16.16 -8.03
N LEU A 139 7.76 16.96 -7.95
CA LEU A 139 7.87 18.41 -8.04
C LEU A 139 8.72 18.98 -6.88
N SER A 140 8.51 18.45 -5.65
CA SER A 140 9.40 18.40 -4.46
C SER A 140 10.91 18.43 -4.68
N CYS A 141 11.30 17.72 -5.72
CA CYS A 141 12.67 17.36 -6.02
C CYS A 141 13.28 18.25 -7.12
N THR A 142 12.52 19.21 -7.64
CA THR A 142 12.98 20.15 -8.70
C THR A 142 13.57 21.42 -8.11
N ASN A 143 14.24 22.21 -8.96
CA ASN A 143 14.79 23.52 -8.57
C ASN A 143 13.74 24.67 -8.52
N LYS A 144 12.47 24.41 -8.85
CA LYS A 144 11.45 25.45 -9.13
C LYS A 144 10.43 25.66 -8.00
N GLN A 145 10.79 25.48 -6.73
CA GLN A 145 9.79 25.12 -5.72
C GLN A 145 9.25 26.22 -4.81
N ILE A 146 7.92 26.32 -4.80
CA ILE A 146 7.11 27.22 -3.96
C ILE A 146 6.07 26.44 -3.12
N GLN A 147 5.84 25.14 -3.34
CA GLN A 147 4.71 24.37 -2.76
C GLN A 147 5.10 23.19 -1.85
N SER A 148 6.21 23.26 -1.12
CA SER A 148 6.70 22.14 -0.29
C SER A 148 5.74 21.70 0.82
N PHE A 149 4.91 22.61 1.34
CA PHE A 149 3.95 22.30 2.42
C PHE A 149 2.81 21.36 1.98
N TYR A 150 2.19 21.62 0.82
CA TYR A 150 1.14 20.74 0.29
C TYR A 150 1.65 19.34 -0.04
N MET A 151 2.91 19.24 -0.50
CA MET A 151 3.58 17.96 -0.68
C MET A 151 3.68 17.20 0.64
N LEU A 152 4.15 17.86 1.71
CA LEU A 152 4.26 17.25 3.03
C LEU A 152 2.93 16.65 3.49
N ILE A 153 1.83 17.41 3.41
CA ILE A 153 0.50 16.96 3.85
C ILE A 153 0.06 15.70 3.07
N ILE A 154 0.07 15.76 1.74
CA ILE A 154 -0.51 14.70 0.91
C ILE A 154 0.33 13.41 0.99
N VAL A 155 1.66 13.53 0.96
CA VAL A 155 2.53 12.35 1.05
C VAL A 155 2.49 11.75 2.46
N THR A 156 2.39 12.58 3.50
CA THR A 156 2.21 12.10 4.88
C THR A 156 0.90 11.33 5.04
N LEU A 157 -0.20 11.85 4.51
CA LEU A 157 -1.49 11.17 4.52
C LEU A 157 -1.40 9.79 3.82
N TYR A 158 -0.78 9.75 2.64
CA TYR A 158 -0.51 8.50 1.92
C TYR A 158 0.27 7.50 2.79
N CYS A 159 1.39 7.94 3.38
CA CYS A 159 2.26 7.07 4.16
C CYS A 159 1.52 6.49 5.38
N PHE A 160 0.76 7.31 6.10
CA PHE A 160 -0.03 6.82 7.23
C PHE A 160 -1.09 5.81 6.80
N MET A 161 -1.80 6.05 5.71
CA MET A 161 -2.79 5.08 5.21
C MET A 161 -2.14 3.76 4.77
N SER A 162 -0.98 3.82 4.10
CA SER A 162 -0.26 2.61 3.68
C SER A 162 0.32 1.84 4.88
N MET A 163 0.80 2.52 5.93
CA MET A 163 1.29 1.88 7.15
C MET A 163 0.20 1.16 7.97
N ILE A 164 -1.10 1.41 7.71
CA ILE A 164 -2.19 0.65 8.33
C ILE A 164 -2.11 -0.84 7.98
N SER A 165 -1.47 -1.21 6.86
CA SER A 165 -1.18 -2.61 6.50
C SER A 165 -0.45 -3.37 7.63
N GLY A 166 0.49 -2.73 8.33
CA GLY A 166 1.17 -3.31 9.50
C GLY A 166 0.22 -3.68 10.65
N GLY A 167 -1.02 -3.18 10.63
CA GLY A 167 -2.08 -3.54 11.56
C GLY A 167 -2.45 -5.03 11.56
N HIS A 168 -2.13 -5.79 10.51
CA HIS A 168 -2.26 -7.25 10.52
C HIS A 168 -1.49 -7.90 11.69
N TYR A 169 -0.34 -7.33 12.07
CA TYR A 169 0.45 -7.83 13.21
C TYR A 169 -0.19 -7.54 14.58
N LEU A 170 -1.27 -6.77 14.63
CA LEU A 170 -2.07 -6.59 15.84
C LEU A 170 -3.07 -7.74 16.04
N TYR A 171 -3.33 -8.55 15.01
CA TYR A 171 -4.24 -9.71 15.08
C TYR A 171 -3.47 -11.00 15.36
N GLU A 172 -2.38 -11.21 14.65
CA GLU A 172 -1.48 -12.34 14.86
C GLU A 172 -0.02 -11.87 14.83
N PRO A 173 0.91 -12.57 15.49
CA PRO A 173 2.32 -12.22 15.42
C PRO A 173 2.95 -12.66 14.09
N PRO A 174 4.07 -12.04 13.65
CA PRO A 174 4.71 -12.32 12.36
C PRO A 174 5.03 -13.81 12.10
N TRP A 175 5.38 -14.57 13.15
CA TRP A 175 5.73 -15.99 13.02
C TRP A 175 4.55 -16.90 12.66
N ASN A 176 3.30 -16.40 12.74
CA ASN A 176 2.12 -17.14 12.29
C ASN A 176 1.79 -16.87 10.81
N PHE A 177 2.33 -15.80 10.20
CA PHE A 177 2.13 -15.51 8.79
C PHE A 177 3.12 -16.28 7.91
N SER A 178 2.71 -16.57 6.68
CA SER A 178 3.64 -17.10 5.67
C SER A 178 4.73 -16.08 5.36
N LEU A 179 5.86 -16.55 4.81
CA LEU A 179 6.95 -15.67 4.38
C LEU A 179 6.46 -14.59 3.40
N LEU A 180 5.59 -14.98 2.45
CA LEU A 180 5.03 -14.06 1.47
C LEU A 180 4.21 -12.94 2.13
N CYS A 181 3.32 -13.28 3.07
CA CYS A 181 2.54 -12.29 3.82
C CYS A 181 3.44 -11.35 4.60
N ASN A 182 4.45 -11.89 5.29
CA ASN A 182 5.39 -11.07 6.04
C ASN A 182 6.13 -10.08 5.12
N ILE A 183 6.61 -10.53 3.96
CA ILE A 183 7.30 -9.68 2.99
C ILE A 183 6.39 -8.57 2.48
N THR A 184 5.13 -8.87 2.13
CA THR A 184 4.23 -7.87 1.58
C THR A 184 3.75 -6.87 2.63
N ILE A 185 3.33 -7.33 3.82
CA ILE A 185 2.87 -6.47 4.92
C ILE A 185 4.03 -5.58 5.43
N ALA A 186 5.16 -6.20 5.78
CA ALA A 186 6.30 -5.46 6.30
C ALA A 186 6.96 -4.59 5.22
N GLY A 187 7.04 -5.08 3.98
CA GLY A 187 7.59 -4.34 2.85
C GLY A 187 6.79 -3.07 2.55
N GLU A 188 5.45 -3.16 2.51
CA GLU A 188 4.59 -1.98 2.34
C GLU A 188 4.79 -0.99 3.49
N THR A 189 4.69 -1.46 4.73
CA THR A 189 4.83 -0.62 5.94
C THR A 189 6.20 0.07 6.00
N LEU A 190 7.28 -0.67 5.74
CA LEU A 190 8.64 -0.15 5.78
C LEU A 190 8.89 0.86 4.65
N MET A 191 8.45 0.57 3.43
CA MET A 191 8.62 1.51 2.33
C MET A 191 7.82 2.81 2.55
N ALA A 192 6.61 2.72 3.13
CA ALA A 192 5.82 3.89 3.51
C ALA A 192 6.52 4.72 4.59
N LEU A 193 7.15 4.08 5.58
CA LEU A 193 7.94 4.77 6.60
C LEU A 193 9.18 5.47 6.00
N ILE A 194 9.92 4.79 5.12
CA ILE A 194 11.06 5.40 4.43
C ILE A 194 10.61 6.60 3.59
N LEU A 195 9.49 6.46 2.87
CA LEU A 195 8.91 7.55 2.08
C LEU A 195 8.50 8.74 2.95
N PHE A 196 7.95 8.49 4.14
CA PHE A 196 7.61 9.54 5.11
C PHE A 196 8.86 10.29 5.58
N ILE A 197 9.94 9.58 5.93
CA ILE A 197 11.22 10.20 6.34
C ILE A 197 11.80 11.03 5.19
N ILE A 198 11.81 10.51 3.97
CA ILE A 198 12.23 11.23 2.76
C ILE A 198 11.42 12.51 2.56
N THR A 199 10.11 12.45 2.80
CA THR A 199 9.19 13.59 2.65
C THR A 199 9.55 14.71 3.63
N ILE A 200 9.78 14.38 4.90
CA ILE A 200 10.22 15.34 5.93
C ILE A 200 11.56 15.96 5.52
N TYR A 201 12.52 15.15 5.10
CA TYR A 201 13.84 15.62 4.69
C TYR A 201 13.75 16.60 3.51
N ILE A 202 12.98 16.27 2.47
CA ILE A 202 12.79 17.15 1.30
C ILE A 202 12.13 18.46 1.72
N TYR A 203 11.10 18.39 2.58
CA TYR A 203 10.43 19.58 3.10
C TYR A 203 11.42 20.48 3.84
N GLN A 204 12.17 19.95 4.80
CA GLN A 204 13.15 20.72 5.58
C GLN A 204 14.26 21.31 4.70
N SER A 205 14.82 20.53 3.78
CA SER A 205 15.86 20.98 2.86
C SER A 205 15.39 22.14 1.96
N ASN A 206 14.12 22.12 1.55
CA ASN A 206 13.55 23.21 0.77
C ASN A 206 13.27 24.46 1.61
N THR A 207 12.74 24.31 2.83
CA THR A 207 12.45 25.42 3.73
C THR A 207 13.72 26.18 4.13
N ASN A 208 14.79 25.46 4.47
CA ASN A 208 16.07 26.08 4.85
C ASN A 208 16.65 26.94 3.71
N LYS A 209 16.61 26.45 2.47
CA LYS A 209 17.07 27.22 1.30
C LYS A 209 16.27 28.50 1.06
N SER A 210 14.96 28.48 1.30
CA SER A 210 14.12 29.68 1.19
C SER A 210 14.50 30.72 2.24
N ILE A 211 14.79 30.29 3.46
CA ILE A 211 15.24 31.16 4.55
C ILE A 211 16.61 31.77 4.22
N ASP A 212 17.58 30.96 3.81
CA ASP A 212 18.93 31.42 3.45
C ASP A 212 18.88 32.47 2.33
N TYR A 213 18.07 32.24 1.29
CA TYR A 213 17.90 33.19 0.19
C TYR A 213 17.37 34.55 0.66
N ILE A 214 16.34 34.55 1.53
CA ILE A 214 15.76 35.78 2.08
C ILE A 214 16.82 36.55 2.88
N TYR A 215 17.59 35.88 3.75
CA TYR A 215 18.64 36.52 4.53
C TYR A 215 19.76 37.09 3.66
N THR A 216 20.15 36.40 2.58
CA THR A 216 21.18 36.90 1.66
C THR A 216 20.74 38.09 0.80
N GLN A 217 19.45 38.32 0.62
CA GLN A 217 18.94 39.51 -0.10
C GLN A 217 18.71 40.72 0.80
N LEU A 218 18.64 40.51 2.12
CA LEU A 218 18.40 41.57 3.11
C LEU A 218 19.70 42.17 3.69
N ASN A 219 20.86 41.55 3.42
CA ASN A 219 22.21 42.04 3.77
C ASN A 219 22.95 42.49 2.52
#